data_AF-A0A941KI00-F1
#
_entry.id   AF-A0A941KI00-F1
#
_cell.length_a   1.000
_cell.length_b   1.000
_cell.length_c   1.000
_cell.angle_alpha   90.00
_cell.angle_beta   90.00
_cell.angle_gamma   90.00
#
_symmetry.space_group_name_H-M   'P 1'
#
loop_
_entity.id
_entity.type
_entity.pdbx_description
1 polymer ?
#
loop_
_entity_poly.entity_id
_entity_poly.type
_entity_poly.pdbx_seq_one_letter_code
_entity_poly.pdbx_strand_id
1 'polypeptide(L)'
;MVDRSMLKGLNILVVEDVDAIRALVVRIVESLGADNVHQAMGIETALAELDSRPFDVILLDYELSGRDGLVVIKKLREDLDHFNHETPIIVLTGHSEAHIVQDCMQAGAEGYLVKPVMPDMLGQRILQVLAKHQTVAEETRPPSEVVWGSRG
;
A
#
# COMPACT_ATOMS: atom_id res chain seq x y z
N MET A 1 14.43 3.28 17.35
CA MET A 1 15.18 2.52 16.34
C MET A 1 14.19 1.54 15.72
N VAL A 2 13.90 1.71 14.44
CA VAL A 2 12.97 0.85 13.71
C VAL A 2 13.65 -0.50 13.44
N ASP A 3 12.95 -1.61 13.68
CA ASP A 3 13.47 -2.96 13.39
C ASP A 3 13.69 -3.10 11.88
N ARG A 4 14.90 -3.48 11.47
CA ARG A 4 15.31 -3.56 10.06
C ARG A 4 14.82 -4.83 9.34
N SER A 5 13.97 -5.62 9.97
CA SER A 5 13.37 -6.83 9.39
C SER A 5 11.84 -6.77 9.28
N MET A 6 11.25 -5.62 9.60
CA MET A 6 9.81 -5.44 9.74
C MET A 6 9.02 -5.59 8.43
N LEU A 7 9.65 -5.39 7.26
CA LEU A 7 8.98 -5.53 5.96
C LEU A 7 9.27 -6.87 5.26
N LYS A 8 9.95 -7.79 5.95
CA LYS A 8 10.38 -9.06 5.36
C LYS A 8 9.19 -9.92 4.95
N GLY A 9 9.24 -10.48 3.75
CA GLY A 9 8.19 -11.34 3.19
C GLY A 9 6.98 -10.61 2.62
N LEU A 10 6.90 -9.28 2.76
CA LEU A 10 5.83 -8.49 2.17
C LEU A 10 6.08 -8.27 0.68
N ASN A 11 5.03 -8.42 -0.12
CA ASN A 11 4.99 -8.04 -1.53
C ASN A 11 4.61 -6.56 -1.64
N ILE A 12 5.57 -5.73 -2.02
CA ILE A 12 5.41 -4.28 -2.10
C ILE A 12 5.42 -3.85 -3.56
N LEU A 13 4.43 -3.08 -4.00
CA LEU A 13 4.45 -2.41 -5.30
C LEU A 13 4.86 -0.94 -5.12
N VAL A 14 5.88 -0.49 -5.85
CA VAL A 14 6.28 0.92 -5.92
C VAL A 14 5.96 1.47 -7.31
N VAL A 15 5.09 2.48 -7.37
CA VAL A 15 4.65 3.13 -8.62
C VAL A 15 5.16 4.57 -8.65
N GLU A 16 6.12 4.85 -9.53
CA GLU A 16 6.80 6.15 -9.62
C GLU A 16 7.47 6.27 -11.00
N ASP A 17 7.22 7.35 -11.74
CA ASP A 17 7.74 7.51 -13.10
C ASP A 17 9.18 8.06 -13.13
N VAL A 18 9.60 8.80 -12.10
CA VAL A 18 10.98 9.31 -12.02
C VAL A 18 11.93 8.24 -11.46
N ASP A 19 12.79 7.69 -12.33
CA ASP A 19 13.74 6.62 -11.99
C ASP A 19 14.54 6.85 -10.70
N ALA A 20 15.05 8.07 -10.50
CA ALA A 20 15.83 8.41 -9.31
C ALA A 20 15.00 8.38 -8.02
N ILE A 21 13.74 8.81 -8.08
CA ILE A 21 12.82 8.78 -6.94
C ILE A 21 12.37 7.35 -6.68
N ARG A 22 12.05 6.58 -7.73
CA ARG A 22 11.65 5.17 -7.60
C ARG A 22 12.75 4.35 -6.95
N ALA A 23 13.99 4.51 -7.43
CA ALA A 23 15.16 3.86 -6.85
C ALA A 23 15.40 4.26 -5.38
N LEU A 24 15.13 5.53 -5.02
CA LEU A 24 15.21 5.96 -3.63
C LEU A 24 14.17 5.26 -2.74
N VAL A 25 12.91 5.22 -3.17
CA VAL A 25 11.82 4.57 -2.41
C VAL A 25 12.08 3.07 -2.25
N VAL A 26 12.50 2.40 -3.32
CA VAL A 26 12.89 0.97 -3.29
C VAL A 26 14.01 0.74 -2.27
N ARG A 27 15.10 1.52 -2.32
CA ARG A 27 16.20 1.40 -1.36
C ARG A 27 15.76 1.63 0.09
N ILE A 28 14.78 2.51 0.30
CA ILE A 28 14.24 2.75 1.64
C ILE A 28 13.53 1.48 2.14
N VAL A 29 12.59 0.91 1.37
CA VAL A 29 11.85 -0.28 1.82
C VAL A 29 12.76 -1.50 1.97
N GLU A 30 13.74 -1.66 1.09
CA GLU A 30 14.78 -2.71 1.21
C GLU A 30 15.61 -2.53 2.49
N SER A 31 15.96 -1.29 2.86
CA SER A 31 16.70 -1.01 4.11
C SER A 31 15.90 -1.33 5.38
N LEU A 32 14.58 -1.44 5.25
CA LEU A 32 13.64 -1.85 6.29
C LEU A 32 13.33 -3.36 6.26
N GLY A 33 14.00 -4.10 5.37
CA GLY A 33 13.96 -5.56 5.30
C GLY A 33 13.06 -6.15 4.22
N ALA A 34 12.46 -5.32 3.35
CA ALA A 34 11.66 -5.83 2.23
C ALA A 34 12.55 -6.60 1.24
N ASP A 35 12.10 -7.79 0.85
CA ASP A 35 12.78 -8.69 -0.10
C ASP A 35 11.98 -8.94 -1.39
N ASN A 36 10.69 -8.58 -1.42
CA ASN A 36 9.82 -8.70 -2.60
C ASN A 36 9.28 -7.32 -3.02
N VAL A 37 10.10 -6.53 -3.73
CA VAL A 37 9.74 -5.18 -4.19
C VAL A 37 9.53 -5.17 -5.71
N HIS A 38 8.30 -4.90 -6.13
CA HIS A 38 7.90 -4.73 -7.52
C HIS A 38 7.84 -3.24 -7.88
N GLN A 39 8.07 -2.93 -9.15
CA GLN A 39 8.19 -1.56 -9.63
C GLN A 39 7.34 -1.33 -10.87
N ALA A 40 6.66 -0.19 -10.89
CA ALA A 40 5.94 0.31 -12.05
C ALA A 40 6.34 1.78 -12.30
N MET A 41 6.37 2.18 -13.57
CA MET A 41 6.81 3.51 -14.01
C MET A 41 5.64 4.44 -14.32
N GLY A 42 4.41 3.99 -14.09
CA GLY A 42 3.21 4.71 -14.51
C GLY A 42 1.97 3.86 -14.37
N ILE A 43 0.83 4.46 -14.72
CA ILE A 43 -0.51 3.90 -14.49
C ILE A 43 -0.68 2.56 -15.19
N GLU A 44 -0.28 2.45 -16.46
CA GLU A 44 -0.46 1.24 -17.27
C GLU A 44 0.37 0.07 -16.73
N THR A 45 1.63 0.33 -16.39
CA THR A 45 2.51 -0.68 -15.77
C THR A 45 2.07 -1.06 -14.36
N ALA A 46 1.47 -0.13 -13.60
CA ALA A 46 0.95 -0.41 -12.28
C ALA A 46 -0.27 -1.34 -12.36
N LEU A 47 -1.20 -1.07 -13.27
CA LEU A 47 -2.37 -1.94 -13.50
C LEU A 47 -1.94 -3.33 -13.98
N ALA A 48 -0.96 -3.41 -14.90
CA ALA A 48 -0.45 -4.71 -15.35
C ALA A 48 0.19 -5.53 -14.20
N GLU A 49 0.93 -4.89 -13.30
CA GLU A 49 1.46 -5.58 -12.10
C GLU A 49 0.32 -6.02 -11.17
N LEU A 50 -0.66 -5.14 -10.92
CA LEU A 50 -1.83 -5.44 -10.08
C LEU A 50 -2.63 -6.62 -10.62
N ASP A 51 -2.87 -6.70 -11.92
CA ASP A 51 -3.59 -7.81 -12.56
C ASP A 51 -2.83 -9.14 -12.47
N SER A 52 -1.51 -9.10 -12.26
CA SER A 52 -0.64 -10.28 -12.33
C SER A 52 -0.41 -10.98 -10.99
N ARG A 53 -0.47 -10.24 -9.86
CA ARG A 53 -0.08 -10.78 -8.55
C ARG A 53 -0.62 -9.96 -7.36
N PRO A 54 -0.86 -10.61 -6.21
CA PRO A 54 -1.28 -9.91 -5.01
C PRO A 54 -0.15 -9.09 -4.38
N PHE A 55 -0.51 -7.99 -3.73
CA PHE A 55 0.38 -7.12 -2.96
C PHE A 55 -0.16 -6.90 -1.54
N ASP A 56 0.77 -6.78 -0.59
CA ASP A 56 0.46 -6.45 0.80
C ASP A 56 0.32 -4.93 0.98
N VAL A 57 1.05 -4.14 0.20
CA VAL A 57 0.96 -2.67 0.22
C VAL A 57 1.43 -2.08 -1.10
N ILE A 58 0.77 -1.00 -1.52
CA ILE A 58 1.11 -0.24 -2.72
C ILE A 58 1.60 1.15 -2.30
N LEU A 59 2.78 1.53 -2.77
CA LEU A 59 3.34 2.87 -2.65
C LEU A 59 3.17 3.58 -3.99
N LEU A 60 2.30 4.57 -4.04
CA LEU A 60 1.84 5.18 -5.30
C LEU A 60 2.21 6.66 -5.35
N ASP A 61 2.93 7.09 -6.38
CA ASP A 61 3.09 8.52 -6.64
C ASP A 61 1.76 9.15 -7.06
N TYR A 62 1.50 10.35 -6.54
CA TYR A 62 0.32 11.14 -6.90
C TYR A 62 0.39 11.65 -8.34
N GLU A 63 1.56 12.06 -8.81
CA GLU A 63 1.74 12.57 -10.18
C GLU A 63 2.55 11.59 -11.01
N LEU A 64 1.89 10.92 -11.96
CA LEU A 64 2.53 9.97 -12.87
C LEU A 64 2.47 10.52 -14.29
N SER A 65 3.59 11.04 -14.78
CA SER A 65 3.73 11.58 -16.15
C SER A 65 2.63 12.60 -16.51
N GLY A 66 2.34 13.52 -15.58
CA GLY A 66 1.32 14.56 -15.72
C GLY A 66 -0.12 14.06 -15.58
N ARG A 67 -0.32 12.81 -15.16
CA ARG A 67 -1.63 12.24 -14.82
C ARG A 67 -1.72 11.96 -13.34
N ASP A 68 -2.94 12.08 -12.83
CA ASP A 68 -3.23 11.79 -11.43
C ASP A 68 -3.22 10.28 -11.15
N GLY A 69 -2.35 9.86 -10.23
CA GLY A 69 -2.24 8.50 -9.71
C GLY A 69 -3.53 8.00 -9.07
N LEU A 70 -4.47 8.88 -8.68
CA LEU A 70 -5.81 8.50 -8.22
C LEU A 70 -6.57 7.59 -9.21
N VAL A 71 -6.21 7.61 -10.49
CA VAL A 71 -6.77 6.67 -11.48
C VAL A 71 -6.49 5.21 -11.11
N VAL A 72 -5.31 4.90 -10.56
CA VAL A 72 -4.96 3.54 -10.12
C VAL A 72 -5.85 3.13 -8.94
N ILE A 73 -6.00 4.03 -7.96
CA ILE A 73 -6.82 3.81 -6.76
C ILE A 73 -8.27 3.54 -7.16
N LYS A 74 -8.87 4.43 -7.95
CA LYS A 74 -10.27 4.31 -8.39
C LYS A 74 -10.52 3.01 -9.12
N LYS A 75 -9.68 2.66 -10.10
CA LYS A 75 -9.82 1.40 -10.85
C LYS A 75 -9.78 0.18 -9.93
N LEU A 76 -8.85 0.16 -8.96
CA LEU A 76 -8.72 -0.97 -8.05
C LEU A 76 -9.91 -1.08 -7.08
N ARG A 77 -10.47 0.05 -6.65
CA ARG A 77 -11.65 0.10 -5.76
C ARG A 77 -12.98 -0.10 -6.52
N GLU A 78 -13.02 0.10 -7.83
CA GLU A 78 -14.20 -0.17 -8.67
C GLU A 78 -14.39 -1.68 -8.96
N ASP A 79 -13.30 -2.44 -9.01
CA ASP A 79 -13.33 -3.89 -9.23
C ASP A 79 -13.35 -4.65 -7.90
N LEU A 80 -14.57 -4.95 -7.41
CA LEU A 80 -14.79 -5.63 -6.13
C LEU A 80 -14.26 -7.07 -6.10
N ASP A 81 -14.13 -7.71 -7.25
CA ASP A 81 -13.66 -9.10 -7.37
C ASP A 81 -12.14 -9.19 -7.54
N HIS A 82 -11.45 -8.04 -7.71
CA HIS A 82 -10.01 -8.01 -7.84
C HIS A 82 -9.33 -8.42 -6.53
N PHE A 83 -8.37 -9.35 -6.58
CA PHE A 83 -7.66 -9.81 -5.38
C PHE A 83 -6.76 -8.75 -4.70
N ASN A 84 -6.56 -7.57 -5.30
CA ASN A 84 -5.89 -6.42 -4.71
C ASN A 84 -6.90 -5.33 -4.28
N HIS A 85 -8.21 -5.60 -4.38
CA HIS A 85 -9.28 -4.63 -4.11
C HIS A 85 -9.14 -3.95 -2.73
N GLU A 86 -8.74 -4.72 -1.72
CA GLU A 86 -8.53 -4.23 -0.34
C GLU A 86 -7.06 -3.96 -0.02
N THR A 87 -6.14 -4.09 -0.98
CA THR A 87 -4.72 -3.83 -0.72
C THR A 87 -4.53 -2.37 -0.31
N PRO A 88 -3.86 -2.09 0.82
CA PRO A 88 -3.68 -0.73 1.28
C PRO A 88 -2.76 0.07 0.34
N ILE A 89 -3.17 1.30 0.03
CA ILE A 89 -2.45 2.25 -0.82
C ILE A 89 -1.96 3.42 0.03
N ILE A 90 -0.65 3.67 -0.03
CA ILE A 90 -0.02 4.86 0.53
C ILE A 90 0.40 5.77 -0.62
N VAL A 91 -0.20 6.95 -0.67
CA VAL A 91 0.15 7.97 -1.68
C VAL A 91 1.41 8.72 -1.24
N LEU A 92 2.41 8.77 -2.11
CA LEU A 92 3.61 9.59 -1.98
C LEU A 92 3.41 10.82 -2.86
N THR A 93 3.56 12.03 -2.32
CA THR A 93 3.25 13.24 -3.10
C THR A 93 4.25 14.36 -2.82
N GLY A 94 4.60 15.15 -3.85
CA GLY A 94 5.32 16.41 -3.66
C GLY A 94 4.45 17.54 -3.08
N HIS A 95 3.13 17.33 -3.07
CA HIS A 95 2.13 18.29 -2.64
C HIS A 95 1.82 18.17 -1.15
N SER A 96 1.63 19.32 -0.50
CA SER A 96 1.27 19.41 0.92
C SER A 96 -0.12 20.02 1.13
N GLU A 97 -0.81 20.35 0.05
CA GLU A 97 -2.09 21.01 0.05
C GLU A 97 -3.19 20.07 0.56
N ALA A 98 -4.02 20.56 1.49
CA ALA A 98 -5.04 19.75 2.15
C ALA A 98 -6.06 19.13 1.17
N HIS A 99 -6.38 19.81 0.07
CA HIS A 99 -7.34 19.30 -0.91
C HIS A 99 -6.83 18.02 -1.60
N ILE A 100 -5.54 17.96 -1.95
CA ILE A 100 -4.92 16.76 -2.55
C ILE A 100 -4.99 15.57 -1.59
N VAL A 101 -4.72 15.82 -0.31
CA VAL A 101 -4.87 14.79 0.73
C VAL A 101 -6.33 14.31 0.81
N GLN A 102 -7.31 15.22 0.78
CA GLN A 102 -8.72 14.84 0.82
C GLN A 102 -9.11 14.00 -0.41
N ASP A 103 -8.66 14.38 -1.60
CA ASP A 103 -8.95 13.66 -2.85
C ASP A 103 -8.37 12.24 -2.82
N CYS A 104 -7.17 12.06 -2.27
CA CYS A 104 -6.55 10.74 -2.07
C CYS A 104 -7.37 9.87 -1.12
N MET A 105 -7.78 10.42 0.03
CA MET A 105 -8.57 9.67 1.01
C MET A 105 -9.95 9.30 0.45
N GLN A 106 -10.60 10.21 -0.28
CA GLN A 106 -11.91 9.96 -0.92
C GLN A 106 -11.81 8.92 -2.05
N ALA A 107 -10.68 8.84 -2.74
CA ALA A 107 -10.46 7.80 -3.75
C ALA A 107 -10.25 6.41 -3.13
N GLY A 108 -9.97 6.31 -1.83
CA GLY A 108 -9.77 5.05 -1.11
C GLY A 108 -8.32 4.76 -0.72
N ALA A 109 -7.45 5.78 -0.63
CA ALA A 109 -6.13 5.61 -0.02
C ALA A 109 -6.22 5.49 1.51
N GLU A 110 -5.46 4.58 2.11
CA GLU A 110 -5.39 4.43 3.58
C GLU A 110 -4.23 5.22 4.21
N GLY A 111 -3.33 5.76 3.40
CA GLY A 111 -2.22 6.58 3.86
C GLY A 111 -1.72 7.59 2.84
N TYR A 112 -1.04 8.63 3.34
CA TYR A 112 -0.28 9.56 2.51
C TYR A 112 1.00 10.00 3.22
N LEU A 113 2.00 10.38 2.43
CA LEU A 113 3.27 10.97 2.86
C LEU A 113 3.74 12.03 1.85
N VAL A 114 4.20 13.17 2.36
CA VAL A 114 4.81 14.23 1.53
C VAL A 114 6.29 13.91 1.32
N LYS A 115 6.76 14.00 0.08
CA LYS A 115 8.16 13.85 -0.31
C LYS A 115 8.99 15.04 0.23
N PRO A 116 10.25 14.84 0.67
CA PRO A 116 11.02 13.60 0.63
C PRO A 116 10.63 12.63 1.74
N VAL A 117 10.46 11.35 1.38
CA VAL A 117 10.11 10.30 2.35
C VAL A 117 11.35 9.78 3.08
N MET A 118 11.28 9.73 4.41
CA MET A 118 12.33 9.18 5.28
C MET A 118 12.03 7.73 5.66
N PRO A 119 13.05 6.87 5.88
CA PRO A 119 12.84 5.46 6.23
C PRO A 119 11.91 5.23 7.41
N ASP A 120 12.12 5.94 8.52
CA ASP A 120 11.30 5.77 9.72
C ASP A 120 9.83 6.15 9.46
N MET A 121 9.59 7.21 8.69
CA MET A 121 8.23 7.66 8.36
C MET A 121 7.51 6.69 7.43
N LEU A 122 8.19 6.22 6.39
CA LEU A 122 7.63 5.28 5.43
C LEU A 122 7.34 3.93 6.10
N GLY A 123 8.30 3.41 6.87
CA GLY A 123 8.13 2.16 7.62
C GLY A 123 6.97 2.24 8.61
N GLN A 124 6.90 3.31 9.42
CA GLN A 124 5.79 3.51 10.35
C GLN A 124 4.44 3.57 9.63
N ARG A 125 4.35 4.26 8.50
CA ARG A 125 3.10 4.36 7.74
C ARG A 125 2.68 2.99 7.18
N ILE A 126 3.61 2.22 6.64
CA ILE A 126 3.35 0.85 6.16
C ILE A 126 2.79 -0.02 7.29
N LEU A 127 3.44 -0.04 8.45
CA LEU A 127 2.95 -0.82 9.60
C LEU A 127 1.56 -0.37 10.07
N GLN A 128 1.31 0.94 10.09
CA GLN A 128 0.02 1.48 10.51
C GLN A 128 -1.13 1.04 9.58
N VAL A 129 -0.92 1.04 8.26
CA VAL A 129 -1.97 0.60 7.33
C VAL A 129 -2.17 -0.92 7.41
N LEU A 130 -1.08 -1.70 7.47
CA LEU A 130 -1.17 -3.16 7.58
C LEU A 130 -1.87 -3.63 8.86
N ALA A 131 -1.56 -3.01 10.01
CA ALA A 131 -2.20 -3.36 11.28
C ALA A 131 -3.72 -3.12 11.28
N LYS A 132 -4.19 -2.07 10.58
CA LYS A 132 -5.63 -1.81 10.43
C LYS A 132 -6.31 -2.90 9.61
N HIS A 133 -5.68 -3.37 8.53
CA HIS A 133 -6.23 -4.44 7.70
C HIS A 133 -6.26 -5.80 8.42
N GLN A 134 -5.28 -6.07 9.29
CA GLN A 134 -5.31 -7.29 10.13
C GLN A 134 -6.44 -7.25 11.17
N THR A 135 -6.68 -6.10 11.79
CA THR A 135 -7.72 -5.95 12.82
C THR A 135 -9.12 -6.12 12.24
N VAL A 136 -9.38 -5.55 11.04
CA VAL A 136 -10.67 -5.68 10.35
C VAL A 136 -10.93 -7.12 9.88
N ALA A 137 -9.88 -7.84 9.45
CA ALA A 137 -9.99 -9.25 9.08
C ALA A 137 -10.27 -10.19 10.28
N GLU A 138 -9.82 -9.83 11.48
CA GLU A 138 -10.09 -10.61 12.71
C GLU A 138 -11.48 -10.33 13.30
N GLU A 139 -11.98 -9.10 13.22
CA GLU A 139 -13.31 -8.72 13.75
C GLU A 139 -14.48 -9.25 12.89
N THR A 140 -14.26 -9.52 11.61
CA THR A 140 -15.26 -10.07 10.68
C THR A 140 -15.35 -11.60 10.72
N ARG A 141 -14.47 -12.26 11.48
CA ARG A 141 -14.48 -13.72 11.66
C ARG A 141 -15.60 -14.09 12.63
N PRO A 142 -16.62 -14.90 12.24
CA PRO A 142 -17.67 -15.31 13.17
C PRO A 142 -17.03 -16.04 14.36
N PRO A 143 -17.53 -15.84 15.60
CA PRO A 143 -17.02 -16.56 16.75
C PRO A 143 -17.04 -18.05 16.44
N SER A 144 -15.87 -18.69 16.42
CA SER A 144 -15.78 -20.14 16.24
C SER A 144 -16.75 -20.81 17.19
N GLU A 145 -17.69 -21.59 16.66
CA GLU A 145 -18.67 -22.33 17.45
C GLU A 145 -17.98 -22.94 18.66
N VAL A 146 -18.41 -22.52 19.84
CA VAL A 146 -18.05 -23.18 21.09
C VAL A 146 -18.63 -24.57 21.00
N VAL A 147 -17.81 -25.53 20.57
CA VAL A 147 -18.12 -26.95 20.63
C VAL A 147 -18.19 -27.32 22.11
N TRP A 148 -19.37 -27.17 22.70
CA TRP A 148 -19.69 -27.81 23.97
C TRP A 148 -19.66 -29.31 23.73
N GLY A 149 -18.49 -29.90 23.97
CA GLY A 149 -18.32 -31.34 23.97
C GLY A 149 -19.29 -31.96 24.97
N SER A 150 -20.30 -32.65 24.43
CA SER A 150 -21.20 -33.51 25.17
C SER A 150 -20.37 -34.52 25.97
N ARG A 151 -20.28 -34.30 27.29
CA ARG A 151 -19.94 -35.37 28.22
C ARG A 151 -21.27 -35.84 28.82
N GLY A 152 -21.52 -37.13 28.64
CA GLY A 152 -22.72 -37.83 29.08
C GLY A 152 -22.75 -38.12 30.57
#